data_AF-A0A349VXW7-F1
#
_entry.id   AF-A0A349VXW7-F1
#
_cell.length_a   1.000
_cell.length_b   1.000
_cell.length_c   1.000
_cell.angle_alpha   90.00
_cell.angle_beta   90.00
_cell.angle_gamma   90.00
#
_symmetry.space_group_name_H-M   'P 1'
#
loop_
_entity.id
_entity.type
_entity.pdbx_description
1 polymer ?
#
loop_
_entity_poly.entity_id
_entity_poly.type
_entity_poly.pdbx_seq_one_letter_code
_entity_poly.pdbx_strand_id
1 'polypeptide(L)'
;MMNNSRRQFLKQAGIGLSAAYLVPNFISCQNKAGAISDNPFQNIGVQLYSIRDLMDKDPKGSLEQIAKIGYKHVELYGIDATAKQFWKLPY
;
A
#
# COMPACT_ATOMS: atom_id res chain seq x y z
N MET A 1 -11.73 27.02 -44.70
CA MET A 1 -10.29 26.81 -44.41
C MET A 1 -9.99 27.41 -43.05
N MET A 2 -9.32 26.68 -42.16
CA MET A 2 -8.99 27.18 -40.82
C MET A 2 -7.87 28.22 -40.96
N ASN A 3 -8.17 29.48 -40.67
CA ASN A 3 -7.18 30.57 -40.73
C ASN A 3 -6.20 30.44 -39.57
N ASN A 4 -5.16 29.63 -39.74
CA ASN A 4 -4.10 29.42 -38.76
C ASN A 4 -3.34 30.73 -38.52
N SER A 5 -3.76 31.51 -37.52
CA SER A 5 -3.08 32.74 -37.10
C SER A 5 -2.09 32.49 -35.98
N ARG A 6 -0.99 33.25 -35.93
CA ARG A 6 0.02 33.20 -34.84
C ARG A 6 -0.63 33.32 -33.44
N ARG A 7 -1.67 34.14 -33.32
CA ARG A 7 -2.44 34.32 -32.08
C ARG A 7 -3.21 33.06 -31.68
N GLN A 8 -3.79 32.35 -32.65
CA GLN A 8 -4.48 31.08 -32.38
C GLN A 8 -3.49 29.98 -31.99
N PHE A 9 -2.33 29.91 -32.67
CA PHE A 9 -1.26 28.99 -32.30
C PHE A 9 -0.81 29.19 -30.85
N LEU A 10 -0.52 30.43 -30.43
CA LEU A 10 -0.10 30.73 -29.06
C LEU A 10 -1.15 30.33 -28.01
N LYS A 11 -2.45 30.53 -28.31
CA LYS A 11 -3.54 30.11 -27.42
C LYS A 11 -3.62 28.59 -27.27
N GLN A 12 -3.54 27.86 -28.40
CA GLN A 12 -3.60 26.40 -28.40
C GLN A 12 -2.36 25.79 -27.74
N ALA A 13 -1.17 26.33 -28.00
CA ALA A 13 0.07 25.92 -27.34
C ALA A 13 0.01 26.14 -25.82
N GLY A 14 -0.51 27.30 -25.37
CA GLY A 14 -0.68 27.57 -23.94
C GLY A 14 -1.64 26.59 -23.26
N ILE A 15 -2.79 26.32 -23.87
CA ILE A 15 -3.75 25.32 -23.35
C ILE A 15 -3.10 23.92 -23.33
N GLY A 16 -2.44 23.52 -24.42
CA GLY A 16 -1.78 22.22 -24.53
C GLY A 16 -0.70 21.99 -23.47
N LEU A 17 0.15 22.99 -23.20
CA LEU A 17 1.17 22.91 -22.15
C LEU A 17 0.56 22.85 -20.75
N SER A 18 -0.47 23.65 -20.48
CA SER A 18 -1.15 23.63 -19.18
C SER A 18 -1.85 22.28 -18.92
N ALA A 19 -2.47 21.70 -19.95
CA ALA A 19 -3.07 20.38 -19.88
C ALA A 19 -1.99 19.31 -19.68
N ALA A 20 -0.90 19.34 -20.44
CA ALA A 20 0.20 18.38 -20.27
C ALA A 20 0.83 18.42 -18.86
N TYR A 21 0.85 19.59 -18.21
CA TYR A 21 1.35 19.73 -16.84
C TYR A 21 0.36 19.24 -15.78
N LEU A 22 -0.93 19.52 -15.94
CA LEU A 22 -1.96 19.21 -14.93
C LEU A 22 -2.52 17.79 -15.07
N VAL A 23 -2.68 17.27 -16.30
CA VAL A 23 -3.27 15.96 -16.59
C VAL A 23 -2.62 14.81 -15.80
N PRO A 24 -1.29 14.72 -15.64
CA PRO A 24 -0.68 13.68 -14.81
C PRO A 24 -1.19 13.66 -13.37
N ASN A 25 -1.56 14.80 -12.79
CA ASN A 25 -2.10 14.85 -11.42
C ASN A 25 -3.50 14.26 -11.31
N PHE A 26 -4.29 14.28 -12.40
CA PHE A 26 -5.66 13.77 -12.40
C PHE A 26 -5.76 12.30 -12.84
N ILE A 27 -4.85 11.83 -13.70
CA ILE A 27 -4.89 10.47 -14.27
C ILE A 27 -3.80 9.56 -13.66
N SER A 28 -2.90 10.09 -12.84
CA SER A 28 -1.92 9.25 -12.14
C SER A 28 -2.60 8.35 -11.11
N CYS A 29 -2.31 7.05 -11.19
CA CYS A 29 -2.65 6.07 -10.15
C CYS A 29 -1.94 6.36 -8.81
N GLN A 30 -1.02 7.34 -8.76
CA GLN A 30 -0.40 7.86 -7.53
C GLN A 30 -1.23 8.98 -6.90
N ASN A 31 -2.55 8.98 -7.04
CA ASN A 31 -3.42 9.80 -6.20
C ASN A 31 -3.19 9.37 -4.74
N LYS A 32 -2.25 10.05 -4.09
CA LYS A 32 -1.97 10.03 -2.65
C LYS A 32 -3.12 10.69 -1.87
N ALA A 33 -4.37 10.40 -2.22
CA ALA A 33 -5.53 10.77 -1.42
C ALA A 33 -5.53 10.05 -0.04
N GLY A 34 -4.66 9.06 0.13
CA GLY A 34 -4.19 8.56 1.42
C GLY A 34 -2.68 8.51 1.43
N ALA A 35 -2.03 9.67 1.24
CA ALA A 35 -0.58 9.80 1.29
C ALA A 35 -0.02 8.92 2.41
N ILE A 36 0.74 7.90 2.01
CA ILE A 36 1.68 7.17 2.85
C ILE A 36 2.28 8.24 3.76
N SER A 37 2.06 8.14 5.07
CA SER A 37 2.72 9.10 5.94
C SER A 37 4.21 9.08 5.63
N ASP A 38 4.87 10.22 5.75
CA ASP A 38 6.33 10.25 5.67
C ASP A 38 7.00 9.46 6.81
N ASN A 39 6.23 8.80 7.69
CA ASN A 39 6.74 7.82 8.62
C ASN A 39 7.07 6.50 7.88
N PRO A 40 8.36 6.17 7.70
CA PRO A 40 8.78 4.95 7.01
C PRO A 40 8.35 3.67 7.73
N PHE A 41 7.88 3.78 8.98
CA PHE A 41 7.50 2.67 9.83
C PHE A 41 6.00 2.36 9.79
N GLN A 42 5.17 3.13 9.07
CA GLN A 42 3.72 2.89 9.05
C GLN A 42 3.31 1.51 8.51
N ASN A 43 4.08 0.98 7.57
CA ASN A 43 3.80 -0.31 6.93
C ASN A 43 4.80 -1.40 7.36
N ILE A 44 5.45 -1.25 8.51
CA ILE A 44 6.31 -2.32 9.03
C ILE A 44 5.44 -3.50 9.47
N GLY A 45 5.77 -4.68 8.95
CA GLY A 45 5.27 -5.96 9.41
C GLY A 45 6.35 -6.81 10.07
N VAL A 46 5.92 -7.83 10.82
CA VAL A 46 6.81 -8.86 11.36
C VAL A 46 6.50 -10.21 10.73
N GLN A 47 7.55 -10.94 10.34
CA GLN A 47 7.42 -12.32 9.88
C GLN A 47 7.25 -13.23 11.09
N LEU A 48 6.10 -13.92 11.22
CA LEU A 48 5.79 -14.69 12.43
C LEU A 48 6.74 -15.87 12.65
N TYR A 49 7.42 -16.34 11.60
CA TYR A 49 8.45 -17.39 11.73
C TYR A 49 9.63 -16.98 12.62
N SER A 50 9.90 -15.68 12.75
CA SER A 50 10.94 -15.15 13.64
C SER A 50 10.63 -15.39 15.12
N ILE A 51 9.37 -15.60 15.48
CA ILE A 51 8.89 -15.91 16.83
C ILE A 51 8.20 -17.28 16.90
N ARG A 52 8.55 -18.21 16.00
CA ARG A 52 7.84 -19.49 15.83
C ARG A 52 7.67 -20.29 17.13
N ASP A 53 8.69 -20.28 18.00
CA ASP A 53 8.65 -21.03 19.26
C ASP A 53 7.62 -20.45 20.24
N LEU A 54 7.30 -19.16 20.13
CA LEU A 54 6.24 -18.51 20.90
C LEU A 54 4.87 -18.80 20.28
N MET A 55 4.77 -18.72 18.95
CA MET A 55 3.56 -19.08 18.20
C MET A 55 3.15 -20.53 18.42
N ASP A 56 4.09 -21.47 18.46
CA ASP A 56 3.81 -22.90 18.69
C ASP A 56 3.29 -23.18 20.11
N LYS A 57 3.66 -22.33 21.09
CA LYS A 57 3.23 -22.44 22.49
C LYS A 57 1.88 -21.78 22.75
N ASP A 58 1.72 -20.53 22.31
CA ASP A 58 0.50 -19.73 22.50
C ASP A 58 0.34 -18.75 21.31
N PRO A 59 -0.33 -19.16 20.22
CA PRO A 59 -0.50 -18.32 19.05
C PRO A 59 -1.30 -17.05 19.36
N LYS A 60 -2.36 -17.16 20.16
CA LYS A 60 -3.24 -16.04 20.47
C LYS A 60 -2.54 -15.02 21.35
N GLY A 61 -1.92 -15.46 22.45
CA GLY A 61 -1.16 -14.58 23.33
C GLY A 61 0.01 -13.93 22.61
N SER A 62 0.72 -14.66 21.75
CA SER A 62 1.82 -14.11 20.94
C SER A 62 1.36 -12.98 20.01
N LEU A 63 0.23 -13.16 19.30
CA LEU A 63 -0.35 -12.13 18.44
C LEU A 63 -0.85 -10.92 19.25
N GLU A 64 -1.45 -11.14 20.43
CA GLU A 64 -1.85 -10.05 21.33
C GLU A 64 -0.63 -9.24 21.79
N GLN A 65 0.50 -9.87 22.07
CA GLN A 65 1.75 -9.17 22.41
C GLN A 65 2.32 -8.40 21.22
N ILE A 66 2.32 -8.96 20.02
CA ILE A 66 2.73 -8.26 18.79
C ILE A 66 1.92 -6.98 18.58
N ALA A 67 0.59 -7.07 18.77
CA ALA A 67 -0.30 -5.92 18.67
C ALA A 67 -0.01 -4.87 19.77
N LYS A 68 0.28 -5.30 21.01
CA LYS A 68 0.68 -4.40 22.11
C LYS A 68 2.02 -3.69 21.85
N ILE A 69 2.96 -4.35 21.17
CA ILE A 69 4.26 -3.75 20.77
C ILE A 69 4.04 -2.65 19.70
N GLY A 70 2.97 -2.75 18.91
CA GLY A 70 2.58 -1.72 17.93
C GLY A 70 2.71 -2.13 16.46
N TYR A 71 3.05 -3.40 16.19
CA TYR A 71 2.99 -3.92 14.82
C TYR A 71 1.53 -4.03 14.35
N LYS A 72 1.27 -3.55 13.13
CA LYS A 72 -0.07 -3.58 12.49
C LYS A 72 -0.19 -4.63 11.40
N HIS A 73 0.93 -5.15 10.95
CA HIS A 73 1.01 -6.13 9.88
C HIS A 73 1.85 -7.32 10.33
N VAL A 74 1.43 -8.52 9.93
CA VAL A 74 2.15 -9.76 10.16
C VAL A 74 2.14 -10.58 8.89
N GLU A 75 3.20 -11.32 8.64
CA GLU A 75 3.26 -12.34 7.60
C GLU A 75 3.12 -13.72 8.26
N LEU A 76 2.25 -14.56 7.69
CA LEU A 76 1.89 -15.87 8.24
C LEU A 76 2.90 -16.96 7.80
N TYR A 77 2.97 -18.05 8.57
CA TYR A 77 3.69 -19.27 8.19
C TYR A 77 2.93 -20.51 8.70
N GLY A 78 3.34 -21.71 8.29
CA GLY A 78 2.91 -22.94 8.96
C GLY A 78 1.46 -23.34 8.65
N ILE A 79 1.00 -23.08 7.42
CA ILE A 79 -0.31 -23.53 6.96
C ILE A 79 -0.39 -25.06 6.95
N ASP A 80 -1.43 -25.60 7.58
CA ASP A 80 -1.90 -26.96 7.31
C ASP A 80 -3.08 -26.87 6.34
N ALA A 81 -2.79 -27.03 5.07
CA ALA A 81 -3.78 -26.93 4.01
C ALA A 81 -4.81 -28.06 4.03
N THR A 82 -4.46 -29.22 4.61
CA THR A 82 -5.36 -30.37 4.71
C THR A 82 -6.35 -30.16 5.85
N ALA A 83 -5.85 -29.75 7.03
CA ALA A 83 -6.68 -29.45 8.19
C ALA A 83 -7.38 -28.09 8.10
N LYS A 84 -7.00 -27.22 7.15
CA LYS A 84 -7.42 -25.82 7.06
C LYS A 84 -7.13 -25.05 8.35
N GLN A 85 -5.88 -25.17 8.80
CA GLN A 85 -5.44 -24.56 10.05
C GLN A 85 -4.13 -23.79 9.92
N PHE A 86 -3.97 -22.81 10.80
CA PHE A 86 -2.71 -22.17 11.15
C PHE A 86 -2.47 -22.38 12.65
N TRP A 87 -1.37 -23.01 13.05
CA TRP A 87 -1.04 -23.23 14.47
C TRP A 87 -2.20 -23.81 15.29
N LYS A 88 -2.90 -24.82 14.76
CA LYS A 88 -4.11 -25.46 15.34
C LYS A 88 -5.34 -24.53 15.46
N LEU A 89 -5.28 -23.32 14.92
CA LEU A 89 -6.42 -22.42 14.78
C LEU A 89 -7.03 -22.60 13.38
N PRO A 90 -8.36 -22.73 13.26
CA PRO A 90 -9.02 -22.83 11.96
C PRO A 90 -8.98 -21.52 11.19
N TYR A 91 -8.94 -21.59 9.86
CA TYR A 91 -9.14 -20.46 8.93
C TYR A 91 -10.21 -20.75 7.89
#